data_AF-F0QW97-F1
#
_entry.id   AF-F0QW97-F1
#
_cell.length_a   1.000
_cell.length_b   1.000
_cell.length_c   1.000
_cell.angle_alpha   90.00
_cell.angle_beta   90.00
_cell.angle_gamma   90.00
#
_symmetry.space_group_name_H-M   'P 1'
#
loop_
_entity.id
_entity.type
_entity.pdbx_description
1 polymer ?
#
loop_
_entity_poly.entity_id
_entity_poly.type
_entity_poly.pdbx_seq_one_letter_code
_entity_poly.pdbx_strand_id
1 'polypeptide(L)'
;MSNVVRDFARGDWLINSDVDLIAVPLSLRDIPWHERYLVLRRLLPPSISVEILAYTPGEFEVIKRRSVVLKDAEKYWVELTLEKLEC
;
A
#
# COMPACT_ATOMS: atom_id res chain seq x y z
N MET A 1 2.00 -27.41 12.55
CA MET A 1 3.00 -26.34 12.34
C MET A 1 2.93 -26.03 10.86
N SER A 2 2.15 -25.01 10.51
CA SER A 2 1.66 -24.70 9.17
C SER A 2 1.45 -23.18 9.18
N ASN A 3 1.84 -22.35 8.21
CA ASN A 3 2.26 -22.54 6.83
C ASN A 3 3.22 -21.38 6.46
N VAL A 4 3.99 -21.59 5.39
CA VAL A 4 4.92 -20.63 4.76
C VAL A 4 4.18 -19.42 4.16
N VAL A 5 4.73 -18.20 4.29
CA VAL A 5 4.28 -16.96 3.61
C VAL A 5 5.49 -16.31 2.89
N ARG A 6 5.33 -15.87 1.61
CA ARG A 6 6.40 -15.55 0.64
C ARG A 6 6.27 -14.12 0.06
N ASP A 7 7.37 -13.35 -0.03
CA ASP A 7 7.48 -12.06 -0.75
C ASP A 7 8.17 -12.29 -2.09
N PHE A 8 7.76 -11.53 -3.09
CA PHE A 8 8.05 -11.74 -4.50
C PHE A 8 9.37 -11.07 -4.96
N ALA A 9 9.98 -10.22 -4.13
CA ALA A 9 11.10 -9.39 -4.56
C ALA A 9 12.47 -10.09 -4.56
N ARG A 10 12.82 -10.90 -3.54
CA ARG A 10 14.20 -11.43 -3.38
C ARG A 10 14.38 -12.80 -2.73
N GLY A 11 13.32 -13.57 -2.51
CA GLY A 11 13.46 -14.98 -2.08
C GLY A 11 13.86 -15.22 -0.62
N ASP A 12 14.24 -14.18 0.13
CA ASP A 12 14.69 -14.29 1.51
C ASP A 12 13.86 -13.34 2.41
N TRP A 13 13.19 -13.85 3.45
CA TRP A 13 12.46 -13.01 4.41
C TRP A 13 13.23 -12.84 5.73
N LEU A 14 13.23 -11.60 6.23
CA LEU A 14 13.34 -11.28 7.65
C LEU A 14 11.93 -10.96 8.18
N ILE A 15 11.66 -11.37 9.43
CA ILE A 15 10.41 -11.10 10.18
C ILE A 15 10.08 -9.58 10.30
N ASN A 16 11.01 -8.71 9.91
CA ASN A 16 10.95 -7.26 10.08
C ASN A 16 10.89 -6.50 8.74
N SER A 17 10.45 -7.12 7.64
CA SER A 17 10.35 -6.38 6.38
C SER A 17 9.23 -5.33 6.45
N ASP A 18 9.59 -4.08 6.20
CA ASP A 18 8.63 -2.97 6.10
C ASP A 18 7.75 -3.14 4.85
N VAL A 19 6.43 -2.98 5.00
CA VAL A 19 5.47 -3.03 3.89
C VAL A 19 5.14 -1.61 3.44
N ASP A 20 5.34 -1.31 2.16
CA ASP A 20 4.89 -0.05 1.56
C ASP A 20 3.45 -0.23 1.01
N LEU A 21 2.48 0.48 1.60
CA LEU A 21 1.08 0.45 1.17
C LEU A 21 0.70 1.75 0.46
N ILE A 22 0.23 1.64 -0.77
CA ILE A 22 -0.39 2.75 -1.49
C ILE A 22 -1.91 2.60 -1.41
N ALA A 23 -2.55 3.49 -0.65
CA ALA A 23 -4.00 3.51 -0.50
C ALA A 23 -4.61 4.54 -1.43
N VAL A 24 -5.48 4.10 -2.35
CA VAL A 24 -6.15 4.95 -3.34
C VAL A 24 -7.69 5.02 -3.23
N PRO A 25 -8.34 5.04 -2.04
CA PRO A 25 -9.79 5.10 -1.98
C PRO A 25 -10.35 6.49 -2.32
N LEU A 26 -11.52 6.50 -2.97
CA LEU A 26 -12.25 7.74 -3.29
C LEU A 26 -12.62 8.54 -2.04
N SER A 27 -12.89 7.86 -0.91
CA SER A 27 -13.28 8.47 0.37
C SER A 27 -12.21 9.38 0.99
N LEU A 28 -10.95 9.31 0.55
CA LEU A 28 -9.92 10.24 1.01
C LEU A 28 -10.15 11.69 0.55
N ARG A 29 -11.05 11.91 -0.42
CA ARG A 29 -11.38 13.25 -0.91
C ARG A 29 -11.92 14.14 0.21
N ASP A 30 -12.66 13.57 1.15
CA ASP A 30 -13.30 14.29 2.25
C ASP A 30 -12.44 14.32 3.52
N ILE A 31 -11.23 13.76 3.47
CA ILE A 31 -10.30 13.68 4.60
C ILE A 31 -9.11 14.60 4.35
N PRO A 32 -8.81 15.55 5.27
CA PRO A 32 -7.64 16.40 5.17
C PRO A 32 -6.36 15.57 5.03
N TRP A 33 -5.46 15.98 4.14
CA TRP A 33 -4.24 15.22 3.80
C TRP A 33 -3.47 14.70 5.01
N HIS A 34 -3.27 15.56 6.02
CA HIS A 34 -2.50 15.25 7.23
C HIS A 34 -3.17 14.22 8.16
N GLU A 35 -4.48 13.97 7.99
CA GLU A 35 -5.22 12.99 8.79
C GLU A 35 -5.26 11.60 8.14
N ARG A 36 -5.04 11.52 6.82
CA ARG A 36 -5.23 10.28 6.04
C ARG A 36 -4.39 9.12 6.56
N TYR A 37 -3.12 9.39 6.91
CA TYR A 37 -2.24 8.38 7.52
C TYR A 37 -2.85 7.81 8.80
N LEU A 38 -3.31 8.67 9.72
CA LEU A 38 -3.86 8.24 11.00
C LEU A 38 -5.13 7.40 10.82
N VAL A 39 -6.00 7.79 9.90
CA VAL A 39 -7.23 7.04 9.59
C VAL A 39 -6.90 5.65 9.06
N LEU A 40 -5.99 5.56 8.09
CA LEU A 40 -5.62 4.28 7.48
C LEU A 40 -4.82 3.39 8.43
N ARG A 41 -3.89 3.96 9.20
CA ARG A 41 -3.07 3.21 10.16
C ARG A 41 -3.91 2.51 11.23
N ARG A 42 -5.04 3.10 11.63
CA ARG A 42 -6.00 2.51 12.59
C ARG A 42 -6.72 1.26 12.05
N LEU A 43 -6.76 1.08 10.73
CA LEU A 43 -7.35 -0.10 10.09
C LEU A 43 -6.37 -1.28 10.01
N LEU A 44 -5.08 -1.04 10.24
CA LEU A 44 -4.03 -2.05 10.14
C LEU A 44 -3.65 -2.59 11.52
N PRO A 45 -3.28 -3.89 11.63
CA PRO A 45 -2.76 -4.44 12.88
C PRO A 45 -1.60 -3.61 13.44
N PRO A 46 -1.51 -3.39 14.76
CA PRO A 46 -0.43 -2.60 15.36
C PRO A 46 0.94 -3.27 15.20
N SER A 47 0.97 -4.61 15.09
CA SER A 47 2.18 -5.43 15.02
C SER A 47 2.87 -5.44 13.65
N ILE A 48 2.30 -4.78 12.63
CA ILE A 48 2.89 -4.72 11.29
C ILE A 48 3.47 -3.32 11.07
N SER A 49 4.74 -3.26 10.68
CA SER A 49 5.39 -2.04 10.21
C SER A 49 4.93 -1.76 8.78
N VAL A 50 4.20 -0.66 8.59
CA VAL A 50 3.65 -0.28 7.28
C VAL A 50 3.85 1.22 7.06
N GLU A 51 4.49 1.57 5.95
CA GLU A 51 4.52 2.93 5.43
C GLU A 51 3.33 3.14 4.49
N ILE A 52 2.60 4.27 4.63
CA ILE A 52 1.32 4.47 3.93
C ILE A 52 1.37 5.73 3.08
N LEU A 53 1.29 5.56 1.76
CA LEU A 53 1.08 6.64 0.82
C LEU A 53 -0.41 6.72 0.45
N ALA A 54 -1.08 7.81 0.87
CA ALA A 54 -2.53 7.92 0.80
C ALA A 54 -2.99 8.98 -0.22
N TYR A 55 -3.58 8.55 -1.34
CA TYR A 55 -4.01 9.43 -2.43
C TYR A 55 -5.49 9.22 -2.78
N THR A 56 -6.18 10.26 -3.24
CA THR A 56 -7.38 10.04 -4.06
C THR A 56 -6.99 9.49 -5.43
N PRO A 57 -7.91 8.87 -6.19
CA PRO A 57 -7.62 8.39 -7.55
C PRO A 57 -7.03 9.47 -8.46
N GLY A 58 -7.54 10.70 -8.40
CA GLY A 58 -7.03 11.82 -9.19
C GLY A 58 -5.63 12.26 -8.79
N GLU A 59 -5.34 12.34 -7.49
CA GLU A 59 -4.00 12.66 -6.98
C GLU A 59 -3.00 11.56 -7.34
N PHE A 60 -3.44 10.30 -7.28
CA PHE A 60 -2.62 9.13 -7.61
C PHE A 60 -2.18 9.15 -9.07
N GLU A 61 -3.11 9.42 -9.99
CA GLU A 61 -2.80 9.59 -11.40
C GLU A 61 -1.77 10.69 -11.65
N VAL A 62 -1.87 11.80 -10.93
CA VAL A 62 -0.90 12.91 -11.03
C VAL A 62 0.47 12.49 -10.49
N ILE A 63 0.54 11.90 -9.30
CA ILE A 63 1.82 11.53 -8.67
C ILE A 63 2.51 10.38 -9.42
N LYS A 64 1.75 9.40 -9.92
CA LYS A 64 2.25 8.26 -10.69
C LYS A 64 2.95 8.72 -11.98
N ARG A 65 2.40 9.73 -12.66
CA ARG A 65 3.02 10.30 -13.87
C ARG A 65 4.34 11.03 -13.62
N ARG A 66 4.55 11.59 -12.42
CA ARG A 66 5.74 12.42 -12.11
C ARG A 66 6.78 11.73 -11.23
N SER A 67 6.38 10.79 -10.39
CA SER A 67 7.26 10.13 -9.42
C SER A 67 8.05 9.00 -10.08
N VAL A 68 9.38 9.15 -10.13
CA VAL A 68 10.29 8.10 -10.62
C VAL A 68 10.20 6.85 -9.72
N VAL A 69 10.06 7.06 -8.41
CA VAL A 69 9.93 5.96 -7.42
C VAL A 69 8.66 5.15 -7.68
N LEU A 70 7.51 5.80 -7.88
CA LEU A 70 6.26 5.08 -8.14
C LEU A 70 6.27 4.36 -9.49
N LYS A 71 6.90 4.96 -10.51
CA LYS A 71 7.06 4.30 -11.82
C LYS A 71 7.93 3.05 -11.75
N ASP A 72 8.94 3.04 -10.89
CA ASP A 72 9.77 1.86 -10.71
C ASP A 72 9.05 0.79 -9.88
N ALA A 73 8.41 1.21 -8.77
CA ALA A 73 7.62 0.33 -7.91
C ALA A 73 6.44 -0.33 -8.65
N GLU A 74 5.81 0.38 -9.61
CA GLU A 74 4.70 -0.14 -10.43
C GLU A 74 5.04 -1.46 -11.15
N LYS A 75 6.32 -1.71 -11.45
CA LYS A 75 6.75 -2.96 -12.10
C LYS A 75 6.62 -4.18 -11.21
N TYR A 76 6.55 -3.98 -9.89
CA TYR A 76 6.67 -5.04 -8.89
C TYR A 76 5.52 -5.08 -7.89
N TRP A 77 4.72 -4.01 -7.77
CA TRP A 77 3.64 -3.98 -6.80
C TRP A 77 2.54 -5.01 -7.10
N VAL A 78 1.80 -5.38 -6.06
CA VAL A 78 0.60 -6.20 -6.21
C VAL A 78 -0.60 -5.30 -6.02
N GLU A 79 -1.42 -5.19 -7.06
CA GLU A 79 -2.66 -4.43 -6.99
C GLU A 79 -3.77 -5.31 -6.37
N LEU A 80 -4.33 -4.82 -5.26
CA LEU A 80 -5.45 -5.43 -4.57
C LEU A 80 -6.72 -4.62 -4.85
N THR A 81 -7.70 -5.26 -5.48
CA THR A 81 -9.06 -4.76 -5.67
C THR A 81 -10.04 -5.71 -4.99
N LEU A 82 -11.24 -5.24 -4.66
CA LEU A 82 -12.28 -6.12 -4.09
C LEU A 82 -12.55 -7.34 -4.98
N GLU A 83 -12.61 -7.11 -6.29
CA GLU A 83 -12.76 -8.17 -7.30
C GLU A 83 -11.67 -9.25 -7.21
N LYS A 84 -10.43 -8.86 -6.89
CA LYS A 84 -9.28 -9.77 -6.76
C LYS A 84 -9.23 -10.49 -5.41
N LEU A 85 -9.97 -10.03 -4.40
CA LEU A 85 -10.02 -10.63 -3.06
C LEU A 85 -11.17 -11.62 -2.88
N GLU A 86 -12.19 -11.56 -3.75
CA GLU A 86 -13.34 -12.47 -3.76
C GLU A 86 -13.13 -13.73 -4.63
N CYS A 87 -11.96 -13.88 -5.25
CA CYS A 87 -11.57 -15.02 -6.09
C CYS A 87 -10.95 -16.18 -5.29
#